data_AF-A0A2W7IZB5-F1
#
_entry.id   AF-A0A2W7IZB5-F1
#
_cell.length_a   1.000
_cell.length_b   1.000
_cell.length_c   1.000
_cell.angle_alpha   90.00
_cell.angle_beta   90.00
_cell.angle_gamma   90.00
#
_symmetry.space_group_name_H-M   'P 1'
#
loop_
_entity.id
_entity.type
_entity.pdbx_description
1 polymer ?
#
loop_
_entity_poly.entity_id
_entity_poly.type
_entity_poly.pdbx_seq_one_letter_code
_entity_poly.pdbx_strand_id
1 'polypeptide(L)' 'MTKDELRAELERQEQRYKEVYGGEITTYAAQPEPERKPWRKRATVQDQAFTQELQKMEKELKAEEP' A
#
# COMPACT_ATOMS: atom_id res chain seq x y z
N MET A 1 33.54 -4.23 -24.65
CA MET A 1 32.29 -3.77 -24.01
C MET A 1 31.68 -4.91 -23.24
N THR A 2 32.13 -5.08 -22.01
CA THR A 2 31.47 -5.94 -21.03
C THR A 2 30.28 -5.19 -20.43
N LYS A 3 29.35 -5.93 -19.82
CA LYS A 3 28.17 -5.34 -19.17
C LYS A 3 28.57 -4.36 -18.06
N ASP A 4 29.67 -4.63 -17.37
CA ASP A 4 30.14 -3.82 -16.25
C ASP A 4 30.79 -2.51 -16.74
N GLU A 5 31.56 -2.55 -17.84
CA GLU A 5 32.06 -1.36 -18.52
C GLU A 5 30.92 -0.44 -18.97
N LEU A 6 29.86 -1.01 -19.55
CA LEU A 6 28.71 -0.25 -20.02
C LEU A 6 27.93 0.41 -18.88
N ARG A 7 27.81 -0.26 -17.72
CA ARG A 7 27.18 0.35 -16.54
C ARG A 7 28.00 1.52 -16.02
N ALA A 8 29.33 1.37 -15.93
CA ALA A 8 30.22 2.42 -15.45
C ALA A 8 30.23 3.64 -16.39
N GLU A 9 30.14 3.42 -17.71
CA GLU A 9 30.03 4.51 -18.69
C GLU A 9 28.71 5.27 -18.53
N LEU A 10 27.59 4.56 -18.34
CA LEU A 10 26.27 5.17 -18.17
C LEU A 10 26.17 6.03 -16.90
N GLU A 11 26.72 5.54 -15.79
CA GLU A 11 26.75 6.25 -14.50
C GLU A 11 27.56 7.56 -14.61
N ARG A 12 28.69 7.53 -15.32
CA ARG A 12 29.49 8.74 -15.59
C ARG A 12 28.75 9.75 -16.44
N GLN A 13 27.96 9.30 -17.42
CA GLN A 13 27.14 10.17 -18.27
C GLN A 13 25.99 10.79 -17.47
N GLU A 14 25.34 10.01 -16.61
CA GLU A 14 24.29 10.47 -15.71
C GLU A 14 24.80 11.60 -14.80
N GLN A 15 25.92 11.37 -14.11
CA GLN A 15 26.52 12.35 -13.20
C GLN A 15 26.91 13.63 -13.93
N ARG A 16 27.56 13.49 -15.11
CA ARG A 16 27.97 14.64 -15.91
C ARG A 16 26.76 15.45 -16.40
N TYR A 17 25.69 14.78 -16.83
CA TYR A 17 24.49 15.46 -17.30
C TYR A 17 23.81 16.27 -16.19
N LYS A 18 23.76 15.69 -14.98
CA LYS A 18 23.21 16.33 -13.79
C LYS A 18 24.05 17.51 -13.30
N GLU A 19 25.37 17.34 -13.21
CA GLU A 19 26.26 18.37 -12.63
C GLU A 19 26.62 19.49 -13.61
N VAL A 20 26.87 19.17 -14.88
CA VAL A 20 27.38 20.14 -15.87
C VAL A 20 26.25 20.85 -16.59
N TYR A 21 25.21 20.11 -16.97
CA TYR A 21 24.12 20.64 -17.79
C TYR A 21 22.87 20.96 -16.97
N GLY A 22 22.83 20.57 -15.68
CA GLY A 22 21.69 20.82 -14.79
C GLY A 22 20.40 20.14 -15.27
N GLY A 23 20.51 19.11 -16.11
CA GLY A 23 19.36 18.44 -16.70
C GLY A 23 18.67 17.49 -15.72
N GLU A 24 17.35 17.39 -15.84
CA GLU A 24 16.56 16.40 -15.10
C GLU A 24 16.61 15.04 -15.81
N ILE A 25 16.81 13.97 -15.03
CA ILE A 25 16.90 12.61 -15.55
C ILE A 25 15.60 11.88 -15.20
N THR A 26 14.82 11.51 -16.21
CA THR A 26 13.60 10.74 -16.03
C THR A 26 13.93 9.25 -16.07
N THR A 27 14.00 8.62 -14.90
CA THR A 27 14.18 7.17 -14.80
C THR A 27 12.84 6.48 -15.08
N TYR A 28 12.73 5.81 -16.23
CA TYR A 28 11.58 4.97 -16.58
C TYR A 28 11.62 3.64 -15.82
N ALA A 29 11.55 3.69 -14.49
CA ALA A 29 11.30 2.52 -13.67
C ALA A 29 9.80 2.21 -13.66
N ALA A 30 9.45 0.93 -13.62
CA ALA A 30 8.06 0.53 -13.37
C ALA A 30 7.64 1.07 -12.00
N GLN A 31 6.46 1.70 -11.93
CA GLN A 31 5.89 2.06 -10.63
C GLN A 31 5.62 0.78 -9.84
N PRO A 32 5.90 0.77 -8.52
CA PRO A 32 5.52 -0.37 -7.68
C PRO A 32 4.01 -0.60 -7.79
N GLU A 33 3.59 -1.86 -7.76
CA GLU A 33 2.15 -2.17 -7.76
C GLU A 33 1.46 -1.45 -6.59
N PRO A 34 0.28 -0.84 -6.82
CA PRO A 34 -0.43 -0.13 -5.77
C PRO A 34 -0.75 -1.08 -4.62
N GLU A 35 -0.66 -0.59 -3.39
CA GLU A 35 -1.01 -1.37 -2.21
C GLU A 35 -2.47 -1.81 -2.28
N ARG A 36 -2.69 -3.12 -2.48
CA ARG A 36 -4.02 -3.70 -2.55
C ARG A 36 -4.50 -3.98 -1.12
N LYS A 37 -5.25 -3.05 -0.53
CA LYS A 37 -5.98 -3.37 0.71
C LYS A 37 -6.91 -4.57 0.45
N PRO A 38 -6.93 -5.60 1.32
CA PRO A 38 -7.83 -6.72 1.16
C PRO A 38 -9.27 -6.20 1.13
N TRP A 39 -10.04 -6.59 0.12
CA TRP A 39 -11.44 -6.19 0.03
C TRP A 39 -12.18 -6.67 1.28
N ARG A 40 -12.73 -5.73 2.06
CA ARG A 40 -13.59 -6.04 3.20
C ARG A 40 -15.03 -5.70 2.84
N LYS A 41 -15.93 -6.67 2.98
CA LYS A 41 -17.37 -6.42 2.85
C LYS A 41 -17.81 -5.46 3.96
N ARG A 42 -18.51 -4.39 3.60
CA ARG A 42 -19.16 -3.52 4.58
C ARG A 42 -20.35 -4.25 5.20
N ALA A 43 -20.48 -4.18 6.53
CA ALA A 43 -21.65 -4.72 7.22
C ALA A 43 -22.92 -4.05 6.69
N THR A 44 -23.91 -4.87 6.34
CA THR A 44 -25.22 -4.39 5.89
C THR A 44 -26.04 -3.90 7.09
N VAL A 45 -27.17 -3.21 6.83
CA VAL A 45 -28.09 -2.76 7.89
C VAL A 45 -28.62 -3.95 8.71
N GLN A 46 -28.86 -5.08 8.05
CA GLN A 46 -29.30 -6.31 8.70
C GLN A 46 -28.22 -6.90 9.63
N ASP A 47 -26.96 -6.91 9.17
CA ASP A 47 -25.83 -7.38 9.99
C ASP A 47 -25.66 -6.52 11.26
N GLN A 48 -25.87 -5.20 11.14
CA GLN A 48 -25.83 -4.29 12.27
C GLN A 48 -26.96 -4.54 13.26
N ALA A 49 -28.20 -4.70 12.78
CA ALA A 49 -29.34 -5.02 13.64
C ALA A 49 -29.14 -6.35 14.38
N PHE A 50 -28.67 -7.39 13.68
CA PHE A 50 -28.37 -8.69 14.31
C PHE A 50 -27.29 -8.58 15.39
N THR A 51 -26.22 -7.82 15.13
CA THR A 51 -25.16 -7.59 16.12
C THR A 51 -25.70 -6.87 17.36
N GLN A 52 -26.62 -5.91 17.18
CA GLN A 52 -27.25 -5.21 18.30
C GLN A 52 -28.15 -6.11 19.14
N GLU A 53 -28.91 -7.02 18.52
CA GLU A 53 -29.75 -7.97 19.25
C GLU A 53 -28.90 -8.96 20.05
N LEU A 54 -27.81 -9.49 19.47
CA LEU A 54 -26.86 -10.32 20.22
C LEU A 54 -26.28 -9.59 21.44
N GLN A 55 -25.89 -8.32 21.28
CA GLN A 55 -25.40 -7.50 22.39
C GLN A 55 -26.44 -7.26 23.48
N LYS A 56 -27.74 -7.19 23.15
CA LYS A 56 -28.81 -7.05 24.15
C LYS A 56 -28.98 -8.35 24.93
N MET A 57 -29.07 -9.47 24.24
CA MET A 57 -29.21 -10.80 24.85
C MET A 57 -28.03 -11.12 25.78
N GLU A 58 -26.79 -10.79 25.38
CA GLU A 58 -25.62 -10.96 26.24
C GLU A 58 -25.67 -10.10 27.51
N LYS A 59 -26.21 -8.88 27.42
CA LYS A 59 -26.35 -7.99 28.59
C LYS A 59 -27.43 -8.49 29.54
N GLU A 60 -28.55 -8.96 29.01
CA GLU A 60 -29.64 -9.54 29.79
C GLU A 60 -29.16 -10.81 30.52
N LEU A 61 -28.46 -11.71 29.83
CA LEU A 61 -27.88 -12.91 30.44
C LEU A 61 -26.90 -12.57 31.57
N LYS A 62 -26.01 -11.60 31.37
CA LYS A 62 -25.07 -11.14 32.42
C LYS A 62 -25.74 -10.45 33.59
N ALA A 63 -26.92 -9.87 33.39
CA ALA A 63 -27.68 -9.25 34.47
C ALA A 63 -28.50 -10.28 35.25
N GLU A 64 -28.78 -11.44 34.66
CA GLU A 64 -29.51 -12.56 35.26
C GLU A 64 -28.59 -13.56 35.97
N GLU A 65 -27.30 -13.59 35.64
CA GLU A 65 -26.27 -14.24 36.48
C GLU A 65 -25.99 -13.39 37.74
N PRO A 66 -26.18 -13.92 38.97
CA PRO A 66 -26.02 -13.18 40.23
C PRO A 66 -24.58 -12.87 40.63
#